data_AF-A0A4U5XAF7-F1
#
_entry.id   AF-A0A4U5XAF7-F1
#
_cell.length_a   1.000
_cell.length_b   1.000
_cell.length_c   1.000
_cell.angle_alpha   90.00
_cell.angle_beta   90.00
_cell.angle_gamma   90.00
#
_symmetry.space_group_name_H-M   'P 1'
#
loop_
_entity.id
_entity.type
_entity.pdbx_description
1 polymer ?
#
loop_
_entity_poly.entity_id
_entity_poly.type
_entity_poly.pdbx_seq_one_letter_code
_entity_poly.pdbx_strand_id
1 'polypeptide(L)'
;MSPRLRTASSAVLIALACLLVPLGTLAAWAAYDLTDTDRYVTTMAPLAADPAVRDAVADTVGDGIAQEIGVNRVFAEDAARSFTATPAFRAAWDAGNQAAHAAVMTALHDDDRAGPVTVDLATVTTPLKRRLTEDHAPFAARLPVEHRPVAVLPPGELAALRKGYHVLHTAGFWLPLAAVLCGAAGIAVAACRRRAVTATALGTALGGAFLGLAVAVGRRLTLDDLRDPAHRPAAAAVYDALTATLRTASWLLLVLGLTVAAVTWLTRRASLRGRRRRASATPVPGSPPAPEPGRARA
;
A
#
# COMPACT_ATOMS: atom_id res chain seq x y z
N MET A 1 -21.67 21.18 27.77
CA MET A 1 -21.75 21.49 26.32
C MET A 1 -23.17 21.35 25.84
N SER A 2 -23.68 22.30 25.04
CA SER A 2 -25.01 22.18 24.43
C SER A 2 -25.05 20.98 23.46
N PRO A 3 -26.22 20.33 23.28
CA PRO A 3 -26.35 19.18 22.38
C PRO A 3 -26.00 19.51 20.92
N ARG A 4 -26.18 20.77 20.50
CA ARG A 4 -25.76 21.28 19.18
C ARG A 4 -24.23 21.30 19.05
N LEU A 5 -23.53 21.81 20.07
CA LEU A 5 -22.06 21.87 20.07
C LEU A 5 -21.46 20.47 20.01
N ARG A 6 -21.96 19.52 20.82
CA ARG A 6 -21.51 18.10 20.78
C ARG A 6 -21.70 17.45 19.41
N THR A 7 -22.80 17.77 18.74
CA THR A 7 -23.11 17.21 17.41
C THR A 7 -22.18 17.79 16.35
N ALA A 8 -21.93 19.11 16.38
CA ALA A 8 -20.97 19.75 15.48
C ALA A 8 -19.54 19.23 15.70
N SER A 9 -19.07 19.14 16.96
CA SER A 9 -17.74 18.61 17.28
C SER A 9 -17.57 17.17 16.81
N SER A 10 -18.57 16.32 17.04
CA SER A 10 -18.56 14.92 16.59
C SER A 10 -18.51 14.83 15.05
N ALA A 11 -19.28 15.64 14.34
CA ALA A 11 -19.27 15.66 12.88
C ALA A 11 -17.90 16.07 12.31
N VAL A 12 -17.28 17.10 12.88
CA VAL A 12 -15.94 17.56 12.47
C VAL A 12 -14.90 16.48 12.72
N LEU A 13 -14.89 15.85 13.90
CA LEU A 13 -13.96 14.78 14.24
C LEU A 13 -14.10 13.55 13.32
N ILE A 14 -15.33 13.19 12.98
CA ILE A 14 -15.60 12.08 12.05
C ILE A 14 -15.13 12.46 10.64
N ALA A 15 -15.45 13.65 10.16
CA ALA A 15 -15.00 14.11 8.84
C ALA A 15 -13.47 14.12 8.74
N LEU A 16 -12.79 14.62 9.78
CA LEU A 16 -11.34 14.61 9.87
C LEU A 16 -10.78 13.18 9.88
N ALA A 17 -11.36 12.26 10.65
CA ALA A 17 -10.96 10.87 10.64
C ALA A 17 -11.11 10.24 9.23
N CYS A 18 -12.21 10.53 8.54
CA CYS A 18 -12.45 10.02 7.19
C CYS A 18 -11.44 10.53 6.16
N LEU A 19 -10.93 11.76 6.34
CA LEU A 19 -9.86 12.32 5.51
C LEU A 19 -8.48 11.75 5.87
N LEU A 20 -8.22 11.57 7.17
CA LEU A 20 -6.95 11.04 7.67
C LEU A 20 -6.75 9.57 7.34
N VAL A 21 -7.81 8.76 7.19
CA VAL A 21 -7.69 7.33 6.84
C VAL A 21 -6.95 7.10 5.50
N PRO A 22 -7.40 7.64 4.35
CA PRO A 22 -6.71 7.40 3.08
C PRO A 22 -5.31 8.03 3.06
N LEU A 23 -5.14 9.23 3.63
CA LEU A 23 -3.83 9.89 3.71
C LEU A 23 -2.85 9.12 4.60
N GLY A 24 -3.31 8.65 5.77
CA GLY A 24 -2.52 7.85 6.69
C GLY A 24 -2.18 6.49 6.12
N THR A 25 -3.09 5.86 5.39
CA THR A 25 -2.83 4.57 4.74
C THR A 25 -1.78 4.72 3.63
N LEU A 26 -1.90 5.75 2.80
CA LEU A 26 -0.91 6.05 1.77
C LEU A 26 0.45 6.41 2.39
N ALA A 27 0.45 7.23 3.45
CA ALA A 27 1.68 7.59 4.15
C ALA A 27 2.36 6.38 4.80
N ALA A 28 1.59 5.52 5.48
CA ALA A 28 2.09 4.31 6.10
C ALA A 28 2.63 3.32 5.06
N TRP A 29 1.90 3.12 3.96
CA TRP A 29 2.38 2.30 2.85
C TRP A 29 3.73 2.81 2.32
N ALA A 30 3.83 4.09 1.98
CA ALA A 30 5.10 4.59 1.46
C ALA A 30 6.21 4.61 2.53
N ALA A 31 5.87 4.77 3.83
CA ALA A 31 6.84 4.79 4.92
C ALA A 31 7.29 3.40 5.41
N TYR A 32 6.55 2.32 5.13
CA TYR A 32 6.84 0.97 5.60
C TYR A 32 7.01 -0.06 4.49
N ASP A 33 6.35 0.12 3.33
CA ASP A 33 6.44 -0.80 2.20
C ASP A 33 7.56 -0.42 1.24
N LEU A 34 7.74 0.87 0.99
CA LEU A 34 8.77 1.33 0.04
C LEU A 34 10.13 1.51 0.69
N THR A 35 10.22 1.75 1.99
CA THR A 35 11.49 2.11 2.67
C THR A 35 12.17 0.90 3.29
N ASP A 36 11.39 -0.12 3.68
CA ASP A 36 11.89 -1.37 4.23
C ASP A 36 12.46 -2.24 3.10
N THR A 37 13.77 -2.51 3.18
CA THR A 37 14.49 -3.24 2.14
C THR A 37 13.94 -4.65 1.93
N ASP A 38 13.62 -5.37 3.00
CA ASP A 38 13.18 -6.76 2.89
C ASP A 38 11.79 -6.84 2.28
N ARG A 39 10.89 -5.95 2.69
CA ARG A 39 9.54 -5.85 2.10
C ARG A 39 9.58 -5.38 0.65
N TYR A 40 10.44 -4.42 0.33
CA TYR A 40 10.65 -3.96 -1.05
C TYR A 40 11.16 -5.09 -1.95
N VAL A 41 12.23 -5.78 -1.55
CA VAL A 41 12.80 -6.90 -2.33
C VAL A 41 11.78 -8.03 -2.48
N THR A 42 11.02 -8.35 -1.43
CA THR A 42 9.92 -9.34 -1.50
C THR A 42 8.84 -8.93 -2.50
N THR A 43 8.53 -7.64 -2.60
CA THR A 43 7.55 -7.11 -3.55
C THR A 43 8.07 -7.17 -5.00
N MET A 44 9.38 -6.98 -5.20
CA MET A 44 10.01 -7.01 -6.52
C MET A 44 10.40 -8.41 -7.00
N ALA A 45 10.60 -9.39 -6.10
CA ALA A 45 11.05 -10.73 -6.45
C ALA A 45 10.17 -11.44 -7.51
N PRO A 46 8.82 -11.36 -7.45
CA PRO A 46 7.96 -11.99 -8.47
C PRO A 46 8.17 -11.43 -9.88
N LEU A 47 8.66 -10.18 -10.02
CA LEU A 47 8.88 -9.54 -11.31
C LEU A 47 10.00 -10.21 -12.11
N ALA A 48 10.95 -10.89 -11.47
CA ALA A 48 11.93 -11.72 -12.17
C ALA A 48 11.26 -12.86 -12.96
N ALA A 49 10.01 -13.21 -12.62
CA ALA A 49 9.23 -14.20 -13.32
C ALA A 49 8.28 -13.64 -14.38
N ASP A 50 8.07 -12.32 -14.42
CA ASP A 50 7.14 -11.66 -15.33
C ASP A 50 7.72 -11.60 -16.75
N PRO A 51 7.00 -12.07 -17.79
CA PRO A 51 7.52 -12.10 -19.15
C PRO A 51 7.82 -10.69 -19.69
N ALA A 52 6.99 -9.69 -19.39
CA ALA A 52 7.22 -8.34 -19.87
C ALA A 52 8.48 -7.72 -19.25
N VAL A 53 8.74 -8.00 -17.97
CA VAL A 53 9.97 -7.56 -17.30
C VAL A 53 11.18 -8.28 -17.86
N ARG A 54 11.10 -9.60 -18.07
CA ARG A 54 12.20 -10.37 -18.67
C ARG A 54 12.54 -9.92 -20.07
N ASP A 55 11.53 -9.65 -20.90
CA ASP A 55 11.72 -9.17 -22.27
C ASP A 55 12.37 -7.78 -22.26
N ALA A 56 11.85 -6.84 -21.46
CA ALA A 56 12.43 -5.50 -21.35
C ALA A 56 13.90 -5.53 -20.87
N VAL A 57 14.22 -6.39 -19.89
CA VAL A 57 15.61 -6.56 -19.43
C VAL A 57 16.47 -7.22 -20.51
N ALA A 58 15.95 -8.25 -21.19
CA ALA A 58 16.68 -8.94 -22.25
C ALA A 58 16.98 -8.00 -23.43
N ASP A 59 16.03 -7.16 -23.83
CA ASP A 59 16.18 -6.18 -24.90
C ASP A 59 17.22 -5.12 -24.50
N THR A 60 17.12 -4.57 -23.27
CA THR A 60 18.09 -3.57 -22.77
C THR A 60 19.50 -4.13 -22.66
N VAL A 61 19.66 -5.33 -22.10
CA VAL A 61 20.96 -5.99 -21.95
C VAL A 61 21.50 -6.45 -23.30
N GLY A 62 20.65 -6.98 -24.17
CA GLY A 62 21.00 -7.38 -25.54
C GLY A 62 21.53 -6.21 -26.36
N ASP A 63 20.85 -5.07 -26.31
CA ASP A 63 21.27 -3.83 -26.96
C ASP A 63 22.64 -3.35 -26.47
N GLY A 64 22.85 -3.35 -25.15
CA GLY A 64 24.13 -2.97 -24.55
C GLY A 64 25.27 -3.92 -24.94
N ILE A 65 25.03 -5.24 -24.93
CA ILE A 65 26.03 -6.25 -25.33
C ILE A 65 26.39 -6.10 -26.81
N ALA A 66 25.38 -5.91 -27.68
CA ALA A 66 25.59 -5.74 -29.11
C ALA A 66 26.42 -4.48 -29.40
N GLN A 67 26.18 -3.40 -28.67
CA GLN A 67 26.90 -2.14 -28.82
C GLN A 67 28.36 -2.23 -28.34
N GLU A 68 28.62 -2.89 -27.21
CA GLU A 68 29.95 -2.93 -26.59
C GLU A 68 30.87 -3.98 -27.25
N ILE A 69 30.33 -5.17 -27.57
CA ILE A 69 31.11 -6.31 -28.07
C ILE A 69 31.05 -6.41 -29.60
N GLY A 70 30.15 -5.67 -30.26
CA GLY A 70 30.00 -5.66 -31.72
C GLY A 70 29.40 -6.94 -32.28
N VAL A 71 28.64 -7.69 -31.48
CA VAL A 71 27.95 -8.92 -31.91
C VAL A 71 26.60 -8.60 -32.57
N ASN A 72 26.03 -9.57 -33.29
CA ASN A 72 24.70 -9.43 -33.85
C ASN A 72 23.66 -9.20 -32.73
N ARG A 73 22.87 -8.14 -32.87
CA ARG A 73 21.83 -7.75 -31.90
C ARG A 73 20.85 -8.88 -31.58
N VAL A 74 20.34 -9.58 -32.59
CA VAL A 74 19.37 -10.69 -32.41
C VAL A 74 20.00 -11.81 -31.58
N PHE A 75 21.26 -12.14 -31.84
CA PHE A 75 21.97 -13.15 -31.07
C PHE A 75 22.18 -12.73 -29.61
N ALA A 76 22.52 -11.46 -29.36
CA ALA A 76 22.69 -10.92 -28.01
C ALA A 76 21.36 -10.89 -27.24
N GLU A 77 20.28 -10.48 -27.88
CA GLU A 77 18.92 -10.48 -27.32
C GLU A 77 18.46 -11.92 -26.99
N ASP A 78 18.66 -12.89 -27.89
CA ASP A 78 18.29 -14.28 -27.64
C ASP A 78 19.08 -14.91 -26.49
N ALA A 79 20.39 -14.61 -26.40
CA ALA A 79 21.22 -15.04 -25.29
C ALA A 79 20.74 -14.41 -23.96
N ALA A 80 20.43 -13.11 -23.97
CA ALA A 80 19.90 -12.40 -22.80
C ALA A 80 18.54 -12.97 -22.37
N ARG A 81 17.63 -13.23 -23.32
CA ARG A 81 16.32 -13.84 -23.07
C ARG A 81 16.43 -15.26 -22.52
N SER A 82 17.39 -16.05 -23.01
CA SER A 82 17.68 -17.36 -22.43
C SER A 82 18.21 -17.24 -21.00
N PHE A 83 19.02 -16.22 -20.69
CA PHE A 83 19.53 -15.99 -19.36
C PHE A 83 18.43 -15.56 -18.37
N THR A 84 17.49 -14.70 -18.78
CA THR A 84 16.40 -14.24 -17.89
C THR A 84 15.46 -15.37 -17.43
N ALA A 85 15.44 -16.50 -18.13
CA ALA A 85 14.69 -17.68 -17.71
C ALA A 85 15.37 -18.49 -16.57
N THR A 86 16.63 -18.19 -16.23
CA THR A 86 17.44 -19.01 -15.32
C THR A 86 17.26 -18.66 -13.84
N PRO A 87 17.58 -19.60 -12.92
CA PRO A 87 17.68 -19.29 -11.48
C PRO A 87 18.78 -18.26 -11.17
N ALA A 88 19.85 -18.23 -11.96
CA ALA A 88 20.94 -17.26 -11.81
C ALA A 88 20.46 -15.82 -12.03
N PHE A 89 19.57 -15.60 -13.02
CA PHE A 89 18.93 -14.30 -13.22
C PHE A 89 18.10 -13.89 -12.00
N ARG A 90 17.28 -14.78 -11.42
CA ARG A 90 16.50 -14.45 -10.21
C ARG A 90 17.39 -14.03 -9.04
N ALA A 91 18.51 -14.72 -8.85
CA ALA A 91 19.50 -14.36 -7.84
C ALA A 91 20.10 -12.97 -8.06
N ALA A 92 20.47 -12.67 -9.31
CA ALA A 92 21.01 -11.37 -9.70
C ALA A 92 19.95 -10.25 -9.59
N TRP A 93 18.69 -10.55 -9.91
CA TRP A 93 17.56 -9.64 -9.75
C TRP A 93 17.35 -9.27 -8.28
N ASP A 94 17.31 -10.25 -7.38
CA ASP A 94 17.13 -10.00 -5.94
C ASP A 94 18.31 -9.21 -5.36
N ALA A 95 19.55 -9.61 -5.68
CA ALA A 95 20.75 -8.90 -5.24
C ALA A 95 20.83 -7.47 -5.79
N GLY A 96 20.47 -7.27 -7.07
CA GLY A 96 20.42 -5.97 -7.71
C GLY A 96 19.41 -5.03 -7.08
N ASN A 97 18.18 -5.52 -6.86
CA ASN A 97 17.14 -4.74 -6.19
C ASN A 97 17.53 -4.40 -4.75
N GLN A 98 18.10 -5.36 -4.01
CA GLN A 98 18.57 -5.12 -2.65
C GLN A 98 19.69 -4.07 -2.61
N ALA A 99 20.68 -4.16 -3.50
CA ALA A 99 21.80 -3.22 -3.56
C ALA A 99 21.34 -1.81 -3.95
N ALA A 100 20.48 -1.70 -4.97
CA ALA A 100 19.92 -0.42 -5.40
C ALA A 100 19.10 0.24 -4.30
N HIS A 101 18.20 -0.52 -3.67
CA HIS A 101 17.38 -0.01 -2.59
C HIS A 101 18.20 0.41 -1.38
N ALA A 102 19.14 -0.43 -0.94
CA ALA A 102 20.03 -0.11 0.18
C ALA A 102 20.84 1.16 -0.08
N ALA A 103 21.40 1.34 -1.29
CA ALA A 103 22.15 2.54 -1.63
C ALA A 103 21.30 3.82 -1.53
N VAL A 104 20.05 3.77 -2.03
CA VAL A 104 19.10 4.88 -1.91
C VAL A 104 18.75 5.14 -0.46
N MET A 105 18.43 4.10 0.32
CA MET A 105 18.08 4.25 1.73
C MET A 105 19.24 4.81 2.55
N THR A 106 20.47 4.36 2.33
CA THR A 106 21.66 4.94 2.98
C THR A 106 21.83 6.41 2.63
N ALA A 107 21.63 6.79 1.36
CA ALA A 107 21.73 8.20 0.95
C ALA A 107 20.62 9.10 1.53
N LEU A 108 19.44 8.53 1.80
CA LEU A 108 18.33 9.24 2.45
C LEU A 108 18.53 9.41 3.96
N HIS A 109 19.23 8.48 4.62
CA HIS A 109 19.52 8.57 6.06
C HIS A 109 20.75 9.40 6.38
N ASP A 110 21.70 9.50 5.44
CA ASP A 110 22.93 10.26 5.61
C ASP A 110 22.74 11.72 5.18
N ASP A 111 22.43 12.58 6.14
CA ASP A 111 22.13 14.00 5.93
C ASP A 111 23.33 14.78 5.33
N ASP A 112 24.55 14.36 5.66
CA ASP A 112 25.79 15.04 5.28
C ASP A 112 26.30 14.66 3.87
N ARG A 113 25.67 13.65 3.24
CA ARG A 113 26.06 13.17 1.92
C ARG A 113 25.53 14.08 0.80
N ALA A 114 26.45 14.70 0.06
CA ALA A 114 26.16 15.60 -1.07
C ALA A 114 26.47 14.99 -2.46
N GLY A 115 26.87 13.71 -2.52
CA GLY A 115 27.27 13.03 -3.76
C GLY A 115 26.15 12.22 -4.44
N PRO A 116 26.36 11.81 -5.70
CA PRO A 116 25.43 10.93 -6.40
C PRO A 116 25.28 9.58 -5.68
N VAL A 117 24.07 9.01 -5.71
CA VAL A 117 23.82 7.67 -5.17
C VAL A 117 24.33 6.67 -6.19
N THR A 118 25.34 5.90 -5.80
CA THR A 118 25.97 4.90 -6.65
C THR A 118 25.83 3.52 -6.05
N VAL A 119 25.63 2.54 -6.92
CA VAL A 119 25.66 1.12 -6.58
C VAL A 119 26.90 0.52 -7.20
N ASP A 120 27.69 -0.20 -6.41
CA ASP A 120 28.81 -0.95 -6.94
C ASP A 120 28.30 -2.22 -7.64
N LEU A 121 28.65 -2.36 -8.92
CA LEU A 121 28.34 -3.52 -9.73
C LEU A 121 28.83 -4.84 -9.09
N ALA A 122 29.95 -4.77 -8.34
CA ALA A 122 30.49 -5.91 -7.58
C ALA A 122 29.46 -6.54 -6.64
N THR A 123 28.53 -5.75 -6.11
CA THR A 123 27.46 -6.19 -5.18
C THR A 123 26.51 -7.18 -5.85
N VAL A 124 26.30 -7.06 -7.16
CA VAL A 124 25.41 -7.93 -7.94
C VAL A 124 26.19 -9.08 -8.58
N THR A 125 27.39 -8.80 -9.10
CA THR A 125 28.19 -9.80 -9.80
C THR A 125 28.83 -10.82 -8.86
N THR A 126 29.11 -10.46 -7.59
CA THR A 126 29.72 -11.38 -6.62
C THR A 126 28.79 -12.55 -6.26
N PRO A 127 27.51 -12.32 -5.84
CA PRO A 127 26.56 -13.40 -5.63
C PRO A 127 26.30 -14.23 -6.90
N LEU A 128 26.24 -13.58 -8.05
CA LEU A 128 26.04 -14.24 -9.35
C LEU A 128 27.19 -15.18 -9.69
N LYS A 129 28.44 -14.71 -9.55
CA LYS A 129 29.64 -15.53 -9.80
C LYS A 129 29.69 -16.74 -8.87
N ARG A 130 29.39 -16.55 -7.58
CA ARG A 130 29.34 -17.64 -6.61
C ARG A 130 28.33 -18.71 -7.04
N ARG A 131 27.10 -18.30 -7.39
CA ARG A 131 26.03 -19.22 -7.77
C ARG A 131 26.31 -19.95 -9.10
N LEU A 132 26.85 -19.25 -10.09
CA LEU A 132 27.27 -19.87 -11.35
C LEU A 132 28.45 -20.86 -11.15
N THR A 133 29.30 -20.63 -10.15
CA THR A 133 30.38 -21.56 -9.79
C THR A 133 29.81 -22.79 -9.09
N GLU A 134 28.86 -22.61 -8.17
CA GLU A 134 28.11 -23.70 -7.53
C GLU A 134 27.37 -24.56 -8.56
N ASP A 135 26.78 -23.95 -9.58
CA ASP A 135 26.08 -24.63 -10.69
C ASP A 135 27.03 -25.19 -11.77
N HIS A 136 28.35 -25.14 -11.55
CA HIS A 136 29.39 -25.69 -12.43
C HIS A 136 29.39 -25.09 -13.85
N ALA A 137 28.95 -23.83 -13.99
CA ALA A 137 28.97 -23.16 -15.28
C ALA A 137 30.42 -22.90 -15.73
N PRO A 138 30.82 -23.34 -16.94
CA PRO A 138 32.22 -23.34 -17.37
C PRO A 138 32.83 -21.94 -17.53
N PHE A 139 31.99 -20.90 -17.65
CA PHE A 139 32.40 -19.50 -17.78
C PHE A 139 32.40 -18.74 -16.44
N ALA A 140 31.89 -19.31 -15.34
CA ALA A 140 31.75 -18.61 -14.06
C ALA A 140 33.09 -18.08 -13.53
N ALA A 141 34.17 -18.86 -13.69
CA ALA A 141 35.51 -18.47 -13.28
C ALA A 141 36.04 -17.24 -14.04
N ARG A 142 35.57 -17.03 -15.28
CA ARG A 142 36.01 -15.94 -16.17
C ARG A 142 35.21 -14.65 -16.01
N LEU A 143 34.12 -14.68 -15.24
CA LEU A 143 33.32 -13.48 -15.00
C LEU A 143 34.12 -12.48 -14.15
N PRO A 144 34.44 -11.27 -14.68
CA PRO A 144 35.12 -10.24 -13.92
C PRO A 144 34.16 -9.63 -12.89
N VAL A 145 34.68 -9.38 -11.68
CA VAL A 145 33.95 -8.63 -10.64
C VAL A 145 34.49 -7.21 -10.68
N GLU A 146 33.85 -6.36 -11.47
CA GLU A 146 34.25 -4.95 -11.60
C GLU A 146 33.66 -4.12 -10.46
N HIS A 147 34.51 -3.32 -9.81
CA HIS A 147 34.10 -2.36 -8.78
C HIS A 147 33.73 -1.04 -9.43
N ARG A 148 32.71 -1.06 -10.28
CA ARG A 148 32.31 0.10 -11.09
C ARG A 148 31.09 0.75 -10.43
N PRO A 149 31.20 1.98 -9.92
CA PRO A 149 30.05 2.68 -9.35
C PRO A 149 29.11 3.09 -10.48
N VAL A 150 27.89 2.56 -10.46
CA VAL A 150 26.81 2.95 -11.37
C VAL A 150 25.92 3.95 -10.67
N ALA A 151 25.75 5.14 -11.25
CA ALA A 151 24.87 6.17 -10.70
C ALA A 151 23.40 5.75 -10.86
N VAL A 152 22.69 5.63 -9.73
CA VAL A 152 21.26 5.26 -9.69
C VAL A 152 20.38 6.49 -9.51
N LEU A 153 20.84 7.48 -8.74
CA LEU A 153 20.09 8.72 -8.52
C LEU A 153 20.99 9.95 -8.74
N PRO A 154 20.58 10.90 -9.60
CA PRO A 154 21.30 12.15 -9.78
C PRO A 154 21.21 13.02 -8.51
N PRO A 155 22.23 13.86 -8.24
CA PRO A 155 22.34 14.60 -6.99
C PRO A 155 21.23 15.66 -6.80
N GLY A 156 20.65 16.19 -7.89
CA GLY A 156 19.62 17.23 -7.84
C GLY A 156 18.30 16.80 -7.21
N GLU A 157 17.99 15.50 -7.23
CA GLU A 157 16.72 14.97 -6.73
C GLU A 157 16.79 14.53 -5.26
N LEU A 158 18.00 14.25 -4.75
CA LEU A 158 18.22 13.69 -3.42
C LEU A 158 17.67 14.58 -2.30
N ALA A 159 17.84 15.90 -2.41
CA ALA A 159 17.35 16.85 -1.41
C ALA A 159 15.82 16.85 -1.30
N ALA A 160 15.12 16.75 -2.43
CA ALA A 160 13.66 16.66 -2.47
C ALA A 160 13.17 15.32 -1.90
N LEU A 161 13.81 14.22 -2.26
CA LEU A 161 13.48 12.89 -1.73
C LEU A 161 13.72 12.82 -0.22
N ARG A 162 14.80 13.40 0.30
CA ARG A 162 15.11 13.40 1.74
C ARG A 162 14.05 14.16 2.53
N LYS A 163 13.65 15.35 2.06
CA LYS A 163 12.54 16.10 2.67
C LYS A 163 11.24 15.29 2.65
N GLY A 164 10.94 14.65 1.53
CA GLY A 164 9.80 13.75 1.39
C GLY A 164 9.85 12.60 2.40
N TYR A 165 10.99 11.93 2.51
CA TYR A 165 11.23 10.82 3.44
C TYR A 165 10.99 11.22 4.90
N HIS A 166 11.52 12.34 5.37
CA HIS A 166 11.29 12.78 6.77
C HIS A 166 9.82 13.09 7.05
N VAL A 167 9.15 13.78 6.14
CA VAL A 167 7.71 14.07 6.27
C VAL A 167 6.94 12.75 6.28
N LEU A 168 7.25 11.85 5.37
CA LEU A 168 6.56 10.59 5.17
C LEU A 168 6.74 9.62 6.33
N HIS A 169 7.96 9.48 6.84
CA HIS A 169 8.27 8.64 7.99
C HIS A 169 7.50 9.10 9.23
N THR A 170 7.48 10.42 9.47
CA THR A 170 6.69 11.01 10.57
C THR A 170 5.19 10.80 10.32
N ALA A 171 4.72 11.10 9.11
CA ALA A 171 3.33 10.99 8.71
C ALA A 171 2.78 9.56 8.79
N GLY A 172 3.59 8.56 8.41
CA GLY A 172 3.20 7.16 8.28
C GLY A 172 2.78 6.52 9.60
N PHE A 173 3.32 6.98 10.72
CA PHE A 173 2.87 6.56 12.05
C PHE A 173 1.77 7.46 12.63
N TRP A 174 1.96 8.79 12.55
CA TRP A 174 1.10 9.74 13.25
C TRP A 174 -0.27 9.94 12.59
N LEU A 175 -0.39 9.90 11.25
CA LEU A 175 -1.70 10.07 10.59
C LEU A 175 -2.66 8.91 10.85
N PRO A 176 -2.27 7.62 10.70
CA PRO A 176 -3.16 6.52 11.06
C PRO A 176 -3.59 6.59 12.53
N LEU A 177 -2.67 6.92 13.43
CA LEU A 177 -2.98 7.06 14.85
C LEU A 177 -3.98 8.21 15.10
N ALA A 178 -3.76 9.37 14.48
CA ALA A 178 -4.68 10.50 14.56
C ALA A 178 -6.07 10.16 13.99
N ALA A 179 -6.13 9.42 12.88
CA ALA A 179 -7.40 8.97 12.30
C ALA A 179 -8.21 8.12 13.29
N VAL A 180 -7.55 7.17 13.97
CA VAL A 180 -8.18 6.31 14.97
C VAL A 180 -8.65 7.13 16.18
N LEU A 181 -7.81 8.02 16.70
CA LEU A 181 -8.15 8.87 17.85
C LEU A 181 -9.32 9.81 17.54
N CYS A 182 -9.30 10.48 16.38
CA CYS A 182 -10.39 11.34 15.92
C CYS A 182 -11.69 10.55 15.72
N GLY A 183 -11.61 9.35 15.13
CA GLY A 183 -12.77 8.47 14.96
C GLY A 183 -13.38 8.05 16.29
N ALA A 184 -12.56 7.55 17.22
CA ALA A 184 -13.00 7.13 18.55
C ALA A 184 -13.59 8.30 19.37
N ALA A 185 -12.92 9.45 19.40
CA ALA A 185 -13.40 10.65 20.08
C ALA A 185 -14.70 11.16 19.46
N GLY A 186 -14.79 11.18 18.12
CA GLY A 186 -16.00 11.55 17.38
C GLY A 186 -17.20 10.68 17.75
N ILE A 187 -17.00 9.35 17.87
CA ILE A 187 -18.03 8.40 18.28
C ILE A 187 -18.40 8.57 19.77
N ALA A 188 -17.41 8.80 20.65
CA ALA A 188 -17.64 8.96 22.08
C ALA A 188 -18.47 10.21 22.43
N VAL A 189 -18.19 11.34 21.77
CA VAL A 189 -18.88 12.63 21.97
C VAL A 189 -20.28 12.64 21.37
N ALA A 190 -20.51 11.84 20.32
CA ALA A 190 -21.75 11.81 19.56
C ALA A 190 -23.00 11.60 20.44
N ALA A 191 -23.98 12.49 20.28
CA ALA A 191 -25.30 12.32 20.91
C ALA A 191 -26.04 11.07 20.39
N CYS A 192 -25.75 10.64 19.16
CA CYS A 192 -26.30 9.44 18.53
C CYS A 192 -25.18 8.51 18.08
N ARG A 193 -24.58 7.75 19.01
CA ARG A 193 -23.43 6.84 18.75
C ARG A 193 -23.65 5.94 17.51
N ARG A 194 -24.86 5.45 17.29
CA ARG A 194 -25.19 4.61 16.11
C ARG A 194 -25.06 5.34 14.78
N ARG A 195 -25.44 6.61 14.69
CA ARG A 195 -25.29 7.43 13.47
C ARG A 195 -23.82 7.80 13.23
N ALA A 196 -23.09 8.07 14.31
CA ALA A 196 -21.66 8.32 14.24
C ALA A 196 -20.91 7.10 13.69
N VAL A 197 -21.18 5.89 14.21
CA VAL A 197 -20.57 4.65 13.71
C VAL A 197 -20.89 4.42 12.23
N THR A 198 -22.14 4.60 11.79
CA THR A 198 -22.48 4.47 10.35
C THR A 198 -21.75 5.49 9.48
N ALA A 199 -21.59 6.72 9.96
CA ALA A 199 -20.91 7.77 9.20
C ALA A 199 -19.40 7.50 9.09
N THR A 200 -18.75 7.09 10.19
CA THR A 200 -17.34 6.68 10.18
C THR A 200 -17.13 5.48 9.26
N ALA A 201 -17.99 4.45 9.34
CA ALA A 201 -17.88 3.25 8.50
C ALA A 201 -18.03 3.57 7.01
N LEU A 202 -19.00 4.41 6.63
CA LEU A 202 -19.16 4.87 5.25
C LEU A 202 -17.99 5.74 4.79
N GLY A 203 -17.49 6.62 5.65
CA GLY A 203 -16.34 7.46 5.32
C GLY A 203 -15.05 6.65 5.15
N THR A 204 -14.83 5.61 5.97
CA THR A 204 -13.74 4.64 5.77
C THR A 204 -13.89 3.91 4.44
N ALA A 205 -15.11 3.47 4.08
CA ALA A 205 -15.35 2.83 2.79
C ALA A 205 -15.07 3.77 1.61
N LEU A 206 -15.52 5.03 1.70
CA LEU A 206 -15.24 6.06 0.70
C LEU A 206 -13.74 6.38 0.61
N GLY A 207 -13.02 6.42 1.73
CA GLY A 207 -11.56 6.57 1.76
C GLY A 207 -10.85 5.40 1.07
N GLY A 208 -11.30 4.16 1.31
CA GLY A 208 -10.83 2.97 0.60
C GLY A 208 -11.07 3.07 -0.90
N ALA A 209 -12.28 3.41 -1.33
CA ALA A 209 -12.62 3.61 -2.74
C ALA A 209 -11.78 4.70 -3.41
N PHE A 210 -11.61 5.84 -2.73
CA PHE A 210 -10.78 6.95 -3.19
C PHE A 210 -9.32 6.53 -3.39
N LEU A 211 -8.76 5.78 -2.44
CA LEU A 211 -7.39 5.27 -2.55
C LEU A 211 -7.23 4.33 -3.74
N GLY A 212 -8.19 3.43 -3.96
CA GLY A 212 -8.20 2.52 -5.12
C GLY A 212 -8.30 3.29 -6.45
N LEU A 213 -9.12 4.35 -6.48
CA LEU A 213 -9.21 5.23 -7.64
C LEU A 213 -7.89 5.99 -7.87
N ALA A 214 -7.25 6.49 -6.81
CA ALA A 214 -5.97 7.19 -6.92
C ALA A 214 -4.87 6.28 -7.50
N VAL A 215 -4.81 5.02 -7.07
CA VAL A 215 -3.91 4.00 -7.65
C VAL A 215 -4.24 3.75 -9.13
N ALA A 216 -5.51 3.61 -9.48
CA ALA A 216 -5.92 3.38 -10.86
C ALA A 216 -5.60 4.57 -11.78
N VAL A 217 -5.76 5.80 -11.29
CA VAL A 217 -5.41 7.03 -12.01
C VAL A 217 -3.89 7.18 -12.12
N GLY A 218 -3.15 6.97 -11.03
CA GLY A 218 -1.69 7.01 -11.04
C GLY A 218 -1.09 6.05 -12.06
N ARG A 219 -1.63 4.82 -12.12
CA ARG A 219 -1.24 3.83 -13.13
C ARG A 219 -1.41 4.34 -14.56
N ARG A 220 -2.50 5.05 -14.85
CA ARG A 220 -2.75 5.61 -16.19
C ARG A 220 -1.75 6.71 -16.52
N LEU A 221 -1.58 7.67 -15.61
CA LEU A 221 -0.65 8.79 -15.78
C LEU A 221 0.79 8.30 -16.00
N THR A 222 1.28 7.40 -15.16
CA THR A 222 2.65 6.85 -15.29
C THR A 222 2.86 6.11 -16.61
N LEU A 223 1.84 5.39 -17.10
CA LEU A 223 1.95 4.64 -18.34
C LEU A 223 1.73 5.48 -19.59
N ASP A 224 1.00 6.60 -19.49
CA ASP A 224 0.75 7.52 -20.60
C ASP A 224 1.99 8.40 -20.92
N ASP A 225 2.84 8.68 -19.93
CA ASP A 225 4.10 9.41 -20.11
C ASP A 225 5.18 8.59 -20.85
N LEU A 226 5.06 7.26 -20.86
CA LEU A 226 6.01 6.38 -21.56
C LEU A 226 5.71 6.34 -23.05
N ARG A 227 6.57 7.02 -23.84
CA ARG A 227 6.47 7.09 -25.30
C ARG A 227 6.80 5.77 -26.00
N ASP A 228 7.53 4.87 -25.36
CA ASP A 228 7.91 3.59 -25.94
C ASP A 228 6.89 2.49 -25.55
N PRO A 229 6.09 2.00 -26.51
CA PRO A 229 5.09 0.98 -26.25
C PRO A 229 5.69 -0.38 -25.84
N ALA A 230 6.95 -0.67 -26.19
CA ALA A 230 7.60 -1.94 -25.87
C ALA A 230 7.90 -2.09 -24.36
N HIS A 231 8.25 -0.99 -23.69
CA HIS A 231 8.62 -0.98 -22.26
C HIS A 231 7.42 -0.75 -21.32
N ARG A 232 6.29 -0.29 -21.87
CA ARG A 232 5.05 -0.03 -21.13
C ARG A 232 4.53 -1.23 -20.30
N PRO A 233 4.51 -2.49 -20.79
CA PRO A 233 4.02 -3.62 -19.98
C PRO A 233 4.95 -3.94 -18.80
N ALA A 234 6.26 -3.81 -18.96
CA ALA A 234 7.21 -3.99 -17.86
C ALA A 234 7.02 -2.93 -16.76
N ALA A 235 6.89 -1.66 -17.15
CA ALA A 235 6.59 -0.57 -16.22
C ALA A 235 5.24 -0.77 -15.50
N ALA A 236 4.23 -1.30 -16.21
CA ALA A 236 2.95 -1.63 -15.62
C ALA A 236 3.07 -2.73 -14.57
N ALA A 237 3.85 -3.78 -14.84
CA ALA A 237 4.11 -4.86 -13.89
C ALA A 237 4.79 -4.34 -12.60
N VAL A 238 5.81 -3.48 -12.75
CA VAL A 238 6.49 -2.83 -11.61
C VAL A 238 5.50 -1.98 -10.79
N TYR A 239 4.69 -1.15 -11.46
CA TYR A 239 3.67 -0.32 -10.79
C TYR A 239 2.64 -1.18 -10.05
N ASP A 240 2.16 -2.24 -10.69
CA ASP A 240 1.16 -3.14 -10.14
C ASP A 240 1.72 -3.92 -8.93
N ALA A 241 3.00 -4.31 -8.95
CA ALA A 241 3.68 -4.92 -7.82
C ALA A 241 3.82 -3.95 -6.64
N LEU A 242 4.35 -2.74 -6.87
CA LEU A 242 4.53 -1.73 -5.82
C LEU A 242 3.21 -1.34 -5.15
N THR A 243 2.14 -1.22 -5.93
CA THR A 243 0.83 -0.80 -5.44
C THR A 243 -0.07 -1.95 -4.97
N ALA A 244 0.41 -3.20 -4.99
CA ALA A 244 -0.39 -4.37 -4.63
C ALA A 244 -0.90 -4.32 -3.18
N THR A 245 -0.03 -3.97 -2.22
CA THR A 245 -0.40 -3.86 -0.81
C THR A 245 -1.35 -2.69 -0.57
N LEU A 246 -1.14 -1.57 -1.27
CA LEU A 246 -2.02 -0.40 -1.21
C LEU A 246 -3.42 -0.71 -1.77
N ARG A 247 -3.51 -1.47 -2.86
CA ARG A 247 -4.76 -1.95 -3.45
C ARG A 247 -5.49 -2.91 -2.49
N THR A 248 -4.74 -3.78 -1.83
CA THR A 248 -5.27 -4.69 -0.80
C THR A 248 -5.84 -3.91 0.37
N ALA A 249 -5.10 -2.92 0.89
CA ALA A 249 -5.56 -2.05 1.97
C ALA A 249 -6.81 -1.24 1.57
N SER A 250 -6.82 -0.67 0.36
CA SER A 250 -7.98 0.03 -0.21
C SER A 250 -9.24 -0.86 -0.23
N TRP A 251 -9.11 -2.11 -0.68
CA TRP A 251 -10.21 -3.06 -0.74
C TRP A 251 -10.68 -3.48 0.66
N LEU A 252 -9.75 -3.72 1.60
CA LEU A 252 -10.07 -4.02 2.99
C LEU A 252 -10.84 -2.87 3.66
N LEU A 253 -10.41 -1.62 3.47
CA LEU A 253 -11.11 -0.44 3.98
C LEU A 253 -12.53 -0.33 3.42
N LEU A 254 -12.68 -0.57 2.11
CA LEU A 254 -13.97 -0.58 1.43
C LEU A 254 -14.92 -1.63 2.02
N VAL A 255 -14.50 -2.90 2.05
CA VAL A 255 -15.32 -4.02 2.51
C VAL A 255 -15.63 -3.91 4.00
N LEU A 256 -14.64 -3.55 4.82
CA LEU A 256 -14.83 -3.38 6.26
C LEU A 256 -15.79 -2.23 6.56
N GLY A 257 -15.63 -1.10 5.89
CA GLY A 257 -16.55 0.04 6.05
C GLY A 257 -17.99 -0.30 5.65
N LEU A 258 -18.17 -0.97 4.51
CA LEU A 258 -19.49 -1.38 4.04
C LEU A 258 -20.15 -2.44 4.95
N THR A 259 -19.39 -3.41 5.43
CA THR A 259 -19.91 -4.46 6.34
C THR A 259 -20.35 -3.86 7.68
N VAL A 260 -19.54 -2.98 8.29
CA VAL A 260 -19.92 -2.28 9.53
C VAL A 260 -21.15 -1.40 9.31
N ALA A 261 -21.24 -0.67 8.19
CA ALA A 261 -22.41 0.12 7.85
C ALA A 261 -23.68 -0.75 7.67
N ALA A 262 -23.55 -1.91 7.03
CA ALA A 262 -24.66 -2.85 6.83
C ALA A 262 -25.15 -3.45 8.15
N VAL A 263 -24.25 -3.92 9.02
CA VAL A 263 -24.59 -4.51 10.33
C VAL A 263 -25.29 -3.48 11.22
N THR A 264 -24.78 -2.26 11.28
CA THR A 264 -25.38 -1.18 12.06
C THR A 264 -26.76 -0.75 11.52
N TRP A 265 -26.95 -0.80 10.20
CA TRP A 265 -28.25 -0.57 9.57
C TRP A 265 -29.26 -1.69 9.84
N LEU A 266 -28.85 -2.96 9.74
CA LEU A 266 -29.70 -4.12 10.00
C LEU A 266 -30.17 -4.18 11.45
N THR A 267 -29.26 -3.95 12.41
CA THR A 267 -29.59 -3.89 13.84
C THR A 267 -30.56 -2.74 14.16
N ARG A 268 -30.45 -1.59 13.47
CA ARG A 268 -31.44 -0.51 13.55
C ARG A 268 -32.81 -0.98 13.05
N ARG A 269 -32.86 -1.60 11.87
CA ARG A 269 -34.12 -2.05 11.25
C ARG A 269 -34.84 -3.09 12.10
N ALA A 270 -34.09 -4.03 12.70
CA ALA A 270 -34.61 -5.03 13.63
C ALA A 270 -35.19 -4.39 14.90
N SER A 271 -34.49 -3.43 15.50
CA SER A 271 -34.97 -2.73 16.71
C SER A 271 -36.26 -1.92 16.49
N LEU A 272 -36.43 -1.32 15.30
CA LEU A 272 -37.65 -0.61 14.91
C LEU A 272 -38.84 -1.57 14.71
N ARG A 273 -38.61 -2.75 14.12
CA ARG A 273 -39.64 -3.79 13.96
C ARG A 273 -40.08 -4.39 15.30
N GLY A 274 -39.15 -4.63 16.22
CA GLY A 274 -39.44 -5.13 17.57
C GLY A 274 -40.28 -4.17 18.41
N ARG A 275 -40.01 -2.85 18.34
CA ARG A 275 -40.84 -1.83 19.00
C ARG A 275 -42.27 -1.78 18.47
N ARG A 276 -42.46 -1.89 17.15
CA ARG A 276 -43.82 -1.97 16.56
C ARG A 276 -44.55 -3.23 17.02
N ARG A 277 -43.89 -4.40 17.03
CA ARG A 277 -44.49 -5.65 17.54
C ARG A 277 -44.90 -5.57 19.02
N ARG A 278 -44.08 -4.96 19.88
CA ARG A 278 -44.44 -4.76 21.31
C ARG A 278 -45.57 -3.74 21.50
N ALA A 279 -45.63 -2.70 20.67
CA ALA A 279 -46.73 -1.73 20.70
C ALA A 279 -48.05 -2.32 20.18
N SER A 280 -47.99 -3.33 19.31
CA SER A 280 -49.17 -4.08 18.83
C SER A 280 -49.61 -5.21 19.76
N ALA A 281 -48.85 -5.54 20.80
CA ALA A 281 -49.32 -6.41 21.88
C ALA A 281 -50.25 -5.58 22.78
N THR A 282 -51.54 -5.58 22.44
CA THR A 282 -52.63 -4.98 23.23
C THR A 282 -52.60 -5.48 24.67
N PRO A 283 -52.90 -4.62 25.67
CA PRO A 283 -53.14 -5.10 27.03
C PRO A 283 -54.34 -6.07 27.01
N VAL A 284 -54.19 -7.23 27.64
CA VAL A 284 -55.28 -8.20 27.81
C VAL A 284 -56.43 -7.48 28.53
N PRO A 285 -57.62 -7.32 27.94
CA PRO A 285 -58.78 -6.80 28.65
C PRO A 285 -59.32 -7.93 29.51
N GLY A 286 -59.03 -7.90 30.81
CA GLY A 286 -59.54 -8.93 31.72
C GLY A 286 -58.88 -9.08 33.08
N SER A 287 -58.17 -8.08 33.61
CA SER A 287 -57.85 -8.10 35.04
C SER A 287 -59.09 -7.69 35.82
N PRO A 288 -59.72 -8.57 36.63
CA PRO A 288 -60.88 -8.20 37.44
C PRO A 288 -60.47 -7.10 38.43
N PRO A 289 -61.37 -6.15 38.76
CA PRO A 289 -61.08 -5.09 39.71
C PRO A 289 -60.71 -5.70 41.06
N ALA A 290 -59.66 -5.18 41.68
CA ALA A 290 -59.26 -5.54 43.04
C ALA A 290 -60.43 -5.30 44.01
N PRO A 291 -60.72 -6.24 44.94
CA PRO A 291 -61.81 -6.07 45.86
C PRO A 291 -61.56 -4.86 46.77
N GLU A 292 -62.56 -3.99 46.89
CA GLU A 292 -62.55 -2.87 47.83
C GLU A 292 -62.32 -3.36 49.27
N PRO A 293 -61.45 -2.71 50.07
CA PRO A 293 -61.39 -2.99 51.49
C PRO A 293 -62.64 -2.40 52.15
N GLY A 294 -63.60 -3.28 52.44
CA GLY A 294 -64.82 -2.95 53.17
C GLY A 294 -64.50 -2.29 54.51
N ARG A 295 -64.94 -1.03 54.66
CA ARG A 295 -65.06 -0.38 55.96
C ARG A 295 -66.18 -1.04 56.74
N ALA A 296 -65.85 -1.90 57.68
CA ALA A 296 -66.75 -2.27 58.76
C ALA A 296 -66.74 -1.14 59.81
N ARG A 297 -67.89 -0.45 59.94
CA ARG A 297 -68.28 0.28 61.15
C ARG A 297 -69.09 -0.68 62.01
N ALA A 298 -68.59 -1.01 63.20
CA ALA A 298 -69.31 -1.21 64.45
C ALA A 298 -68.28 -1.65 65.50
#